data_AF-A0AAU0H5W3-F1
#
_entry.id   AF-A0AAU0H5W3-F1
#
_cell.length_a   1.000
_cell.length_b   1.000
_cell.length_c   1.000
_cell.angle_alpha   90.00
_cell.angle_beta   90.00
_cell.angle_gamma   90.00
#
_symmetry.space_group_name_H-M   'P 1'
#
loop_
_entity.id
_entity.type
_entity.pdbx_description
1 polymer ?
#
loop_
_entity_poly.entity_id
_entity_poly.type
_entity_poly.pdbx_seq_one_letter_code
_entity_poly.pdbx_strand_id
1 'polypeptide(L)'
;MNDNNKSADNGSNSDNDLSALWQAQPVSNVDLDEVKKTFKSQTRKQRLYFLIDCLSLVPGIWIFIHYWGELPVTARVLYFGLMVFVIPLLGYQLWLRRVAAFGSNAQTNNHVQQLKKQFKNNARIAFINKHSAWIAVPIVIAFNTIFTLAKAAEEREYGVVVLVTVITAGIMAVWYVWAHRRQKQFEQKLTALNDMSDGG
;
A
#
# COMPACT_ATOMS: atom_id res chain seq x y z
N MET A 1 32.31 -33.49 72.30
CA MET A 1 32.47 -32.31 71.42
C MET A 1 32.33 -32.83 70.01
N ASN A 2 31.19 -32.59 69.37
CA ASN A 2 30.84 -33.16 68.07
C ASN A 2 31.13 -32.16 66.95
N ASP A 3 31.85 -32.65 65.94
CA ASP A 3 32.06 -32.00 64.64
C ASP A 3 30.72 -31.75 63.94
N ASN A 4 30.51 -30.54 63.42
CA ASN A 4 29.49 -30.27 62.42
C ASN A 4 30.00 -29.18 61.47
N ASN A 5 30.85 -29.60 60.54
CA ASN A 5 31.05 -28.88 59.29
C ASN A 5 30.36 -29.69 58.19
N LYS A 6 29.18 -29.23 57.73
CA LYS A 6 28.54 -29.79 56.53
C LYS A 6 27.80 -28.70 55.77
N SER A 7 28.56 -28.10 54.86
CA SER A 7 28.20 -27.70 53.51
C SER A 7 26.72 -27.48 53.22
N ALA A 8 26.35 -26.21 53.06
CA ALA A 8 25.15 -25.77 52.34
C ALA A 8 25.53 -24.64 51.38
N ASP A 9 26.18 -25.00 50.26
CA ASP A 9 26.44 -24.07 49.15
C ASP A 9 26.31 -24.80 47.81
N ASN A 10 25.13 -25.38 47.57
CA ASN A 10 24.81 -26.10 46.33
C ASN A 10 23.60 -25.50 45.59
N GLY A 11 23.16 -24.29 45.97
CA GLY A 11 21.97 -23.63 45.38
C GLY A 11 22.28 -22.58 44.32
N SER A 12 23.50 -22.05 44.26
CA SER A 12 23.85 -20.94 43.35
C SER A 12 24.28 -21.40 41.96
N ASN A 13 24.76 -22.64 41.82
CA ASN A 13 25.34 -23.12 40.57
C ASN A 13 24.28 -23.60 39.57
N SER A 14 23.16 -24.14 40.04
CA SER A 14 22.07 -24.61 39.16
C SER A 14 21.32 -23.47 38.48
N ASP A 15 21.11 -22.35 39.19
CA ASP A 15 20.38 -21.19 38.66
C ASP A 15 21.22 -20.43 37.62
N ASN A 16 22.54 -20.41 37.81
CA ASN A 16 23.49 -19.88 36.82
C ASN A 16 23.55 -20.76 35.56
N ASP A 17 23.43 -22.08 35.71
CA ASP A 17 23.46 -23.01 34.58
C ASP A 17 22.14 -22.98 33.77
N LEU A 18 21.00 -22.88 34.45
CA LEU A 18 19.68 -22.68 33.80
C LEU A 18 19.57 -21.33 33.10
N SER A 19 20.11 -20.26 33.68
CA SER A 19 20.14 -18.94 33.02
C SER A 19 21.12 -18.91 31.84
N ALA A 20 22.24 -19.63 31.91
CA ALA A 20 23.15 -19.83 30.78
C ALA A 20 22.49 -20.64 29.65
N LEU A 21 21.74 -21.69 29.96
CA LEU A 21 20.97 -22.48 28.98
C LEU A 21 19.82 -21.67 28.35
N TRP A 22 19.19 -20.78 29.12
CA TRP A 22 18.20 -19.82 28.62
C TRP A 22 18.82 -18.78 27.67
N GLN A 23 20.03 -18.30 27.97
CA GLN A 23 20.76 -17.37 27.10
C GLN A 23 21.40 -18.06 25.89
N ALA A 24 21.67 -19.35 25.97
CA ALA A 24 22.20 -20.17 24.88
C ALA A 24 21.13 -20.57 23.84
N GLN A 25 19.86 -20.23 24.07
CA GLN A 25 18.84 -20.43 23.03
C GLN A 25 19.26 -19.65 21.78
N PRO A 26 19.25 -20.27 20.59
CA PRO A 26 19.57 -19.59 19.35
C PRO A 26 18.51 -18.54 19.08
N VAL A 27 18.73 -17.33 19.57
CA VAL A 27 18.01 -16.15 19.12
C VAL A 27 18.43 -15.97 17.67
N SER A 28 17.52 -16.31 16.76
CA SER A 28 17.55 -15.80 15.39
C SER A 28 17.80 -14.31 15.50
N ASN A 29 19.05 -13.88 15.26
CA ASN A 29 19.42 -12.48 15.17
C ASN A 29 18.76 -11.96 13.90
N VAL A 30 17.47 -11.62 14.03
CA VAL A 30 16.76 -10.82 13.05
C VAL A 30 17.57 -9.53 12.99
N ASP A 31 18.26 -9.32 11.86
CA ASP A 31 19.09 -8.13 11.66
C ASP A 31 18.20 -6.88 11.79
N LEU A 32 18.24 -6.27 12.98
CA LEU A 32 17.43 -5.12 13.34
C LEU A 32 17.76 -3.91 12.45
N ASP A 33 18.98 -3.84 11.93
CA ASP A 33 19.44 -2.77 11.06
C ASP A 33 18.93 -2.95 9.63
N GLU A 34 18.90 -4.19 9.12
CA GLU A 34 18.28 -4.49 7.83
C GLU A 34 16.77 -4.22 7.84
N VAL A 35 16.10 -4.58 8.94
CA VAL A 35 14.66 -4.30 9.14
C VAL A 35 14.41 -2.79 9.21
N LYS A 36 15.19 -2.03 10.01
CA LYS A 36 15.08 -0.56 10.09
C LYS A 36 15.33 0.12 8.74
N LYS A 37 16.32 -0.33 7.98
CA LYS A 37 16.66 0.23 6.66
C LYS A 37 15.53 -0.02 5.67
N THR A 38 15.00 -1.24 5.63
CA THR A 38 13.85 -1.60 4.80
C THR A 38 12.64 -0.74 5.13
N PHE A 39 12.40 -0.49 6.42
CA PHE A 39 11.33 0.40 6.87
C PHE A 39 11.48 1.85 6.43
N LYS A 40 12.63 2.48 6.68
CA LYS A 40 12.85 3.88 6.25
C LYS A 40 12.63 4.03 4.74
N SER A 41 13.07 3.03 3.97
CA SER A 41 12.83 2.94 2.53
C SER A 41 11.33 2.81 2.20
N GLN A 42 10.60 1.93 2.89
CA GLN A 42 9.15 1.78 2.69
C GLN A 42 8.37 3.02 3.11
N THR A 43 8.67 3.65 4.24
CA THR A 43 8.04 4.91 4.69
C THR A 43 8.30 6.03 3.69
N ARG A 44 9.53 6.17 3.17
CA ARG A 44 9.84 7.16 2.12
C ARG A 44 9.05 6.91 0.84
N LYS A 45 8.90 5.65 0.43
CA LYS A 45 8.06 5.26 -0.72
C LYS A 45 6.60 5.61 -0.48
N GLN A 46 6.07 5.36 0.72
CA GLN A 46 4.67 5.68 1.06
C GLN A 46 4.42 7.19 1.13
N ARG A 47 5.39 7.98 1.60
CA ARG A 47 5.32 9.46 1.54
C ARG A 47 5.34 9.96 0.10
N LEU A 48 6.20 9.39 -0.75
CA LEU A 48 6.23 9.73 -2.16
C LEU A 48 4.90 9.40 -2.84
N TYR A 49 4.33 8.22 -2.57
CA TYR A 49 3.01 7.87 -3.11
C TYR A 49 1.91 8.80 -2.60
N PHE A 50 1.95 9.20 -1.33
CA PHE A 50 1.00 10.17 -0.78
C PHE A 50 1.09 11.52 -1.53
N LEU A 51 2.31 11.99 -1.81
CA LEU A 51 2.51 13.22 -2.60
C LEU A 51 2.01 13.07 -4.03
N ILE A 52 2.29 11.94 -4.68
CA ILE A 52 1.81 11.65 -6.04
C ILE A 52 0.28 11.58 -6.07
N ASP A 53 -0.35 10.91 -5.10
CA ASP A 53 -1.81 10.79 -5.01
C ASP A 53 -2.45 12.20 -4.88
N CYS A 54 -1.87 13.10 -4.06
CA CYS A 54 -2.31 14.49 -3.97
C CYS A 54 -2.05 15.29 -5.28
N LEU A 55 -0.89 15.10 -5.92
CA LEU A 55 -0.55 15.78 -7.17
C LEU A 55 -1.47 15.34 -8.32
N SER A 56 -1.91 14.08 -8.31
CA SER A 56 -2.75 13.49 -9.35
C SER A 56 -4.15 14.09 -9.43
N LEU A 57 -4.61 14.76 -8.36
CA LEU A 57 -5.88 15.49 -8.33
C LEU A 57 -5.81 16.83 -9.08
N VAL A 58 -4.62 17.43 -9.21
CA VAL A 58 -4.43 18.78 -9.74
C VAL A 58 -4.93 18.90 -11.19
N PRO A 59 -4.58 17.99 -12.13
CA PRO A 59 -5.10 18.07 -13.50
C PRO A 59 -6.62 17.97 -13.57
N GLY A 60 -7.23 17.13 -12.71
CA GLY A 60 -8.68 16.99 -12.67
C GLY A 60 -9.38 18.27 -12.19
N ILE A 61 -8.83 18.93 -11.17
CA ILE A 61 -9.36 20.22 -10.69
C ILE A 61 -9.15 21.31 -11.75
N TRP A 62 -8.00 21.29 -12.44
CA TRP A 62 -7.70 22.26 -13.50
C TRP A 62 -8.67 22.14 -14.68
N ILE A 63 -8.92 20.92 -15.18
CA ILE A 63 -9.91 20.66 -16.22
C ILE A 63 -11.31 21.11 -15.76
N PHE A 64 -11.66 20.83 -14.51
CA PHE A 64 -12.94 21.22 -13.93
C PHE A 64 -13.14 22.74 -13.89
N ILE A 65 -12.09 23.54 -13.65
CA ILE A 65 -12.22 25.00 -13.58
C ILE A 65 -12.17 25.63 -14.97
N HIS A 66 -11.27 25.17 -15.84
CA HIS A 66 -10.97 25.86 -17.09
C HIS A 66 -11.86 25.42 -18.26
N TYR A 67 -12.23 24.14 -18.34
CA TYR A 67 -12.96 23.55 -19.47
C TYR A 67 -14.43 23.25 -19.18
N TRP A 68 -14.95 23.60 -18.00
CA TRP A 68 -16.34 23.32 -17.64
C TRP A 68 -17.34 23.84 -18.65
N GLY A 69 -17.15 25.08 -19.11
CA GLY A 69 -18.03 25.73 -20.10
C GLY A 69 -17.98 25.11 -21.49
N GLU A 70 -16.87 24.47 -21.85
CA GLU A 70 -16.62 23.90 -23.19
C GLU A 70 -17.11 22.45 -23.32
N LEU A 71 -17.26 21.74 -22.19
CA LEU A 71 -17.73 20.36 -22.20
C LEU A 71 -19.24 20.27 -22.47
N PRO A 72 -19.72 19.33 -23.30
CA PRO A 72 -21.15 19.07 -23.46
C PRO A 72 -21.78 18.60 -22.14
N VAL A 73 -23.07 18.87 -21.94
CA VAL A 73 -23.79 18.58 -20.68
C VAL A 73 -23.63 17.11 -20.25
N THR A 74 -23.67 16.17 -21.21
CA THR A 74 -23.47 14.74 -20.96
C THR A 74 -22.08 14.43 -20.40
N ALA A 75 -21.03 15.05 -20.95
CA ALA A 75 -19.66 14.90 -20.46
C ALA A 75 -19.47 15.50 -19.06
N ARG A 76 -20.14 16.63 -18.74
CA ARG A 76 -20.12 17.23 -17.40
C ARG A 76 -20.74 16.31 -16.34
N VAL A 77 -21.90 15.71 -16.64
CA VAL A 77 -22.57 14.76 -15.74
C VAL A 77 -21.69 13.54 -15.48
N LEU A 78 -21.09 12.97 -16.53
CA LEU A 78 -20.20 11.82 -16.43
C LEU A 78 -18.92 12.16 -15.64
N TYR A 79 -18.33 13.32 -15.89
CA TYR A 79 -17.16 13.81 -15.15
C TYR A 79 -17.46 14.06 -13.67
N PHE A 80 -18.59 14.68 -13.37
CA PHE A 80 -19.04 14.91 -12.00
C PHE A 80 -19.28 13.58 -11.27
N GLY A 81 -19.94 12.62 -11.92
CA GLY A 81 -20.12 11.27 -11.38
C GLY A 81 -18.79 10.56 -11.10
N LEU A 82 -17.81 10.69 -11.99
CA LEU A 82 -16.46 10.19 -11.78
C LEU A 82 -15.81 10.84 -10.55
N MET A 83 -15.90 12.16 -10.40
CA MET A 83 -15.33 12.88 -9.25
C MET A 83 -15.94 12.43 -7.93
N VAL A 84 -17.27 12.25 -7.88
CA VAL A 84 -17.99 11.72 -6.70
C VAL A 84 -17.50 10.33 -6.32
N PHE A 85 -17.04 9.52 -7.28
CA PHE A 85 -16.49 8.18 -7.01
C PHE A 85 -14.99 8.20 -6.66
N VAL A 86 -14.20 9.00 -7.36
CA VAL A 86 -12.74 9.05 -7.23
C VAL A 86 -12.31 9.73 -5.94
N ILE A 87 -12.97 10.82 -5.52
CA ILE A 87 -12.59 11.57 -4.32
C ILE A 87 -12.69 10.71 -3.05
N PRO A 88 -13.82 10.01 -2.77
CA PRO A 88 -13.90 9.12 -1.61
C PRO A 88 -12.90 7.98 -1.66
N LEU A 89 -12.67 7.42 -2.86
CA LEU A 89 -11.73 6.31 -3.04
C LEU A 89 -10.30 6.76 -2.76
N LEU A 90 -9.87 7.91 -3.27
CA LEU A 90 -8.57 8.51 -2.97
C LEU A 90 -8.44 8.88 -1.49
N GLY A 91 -9.50 9.46 -0.89
CA GLY A 91 -9.53 9.73 0.54
C GLY A 91 -9.30 8.48 1.39
N TYR A 92 -9.93 7.36 1.01
CA TYR A 92 -9.71 6.07 1.66
C TYR A 92 -8.29 5.53 1.46
N GLN A 93 -7.71 5.68 0.26
CA GLN A 93 -6.32 5.28 -0.01
C GLN A 93 -5.32 6.10 0.82
N LEU A 94 -5.49 7.42 0.86
CA LEU A 94 -4.67 8.32 1.69
C LEU A 94 -4.81 7.97 3.17
N TRP A 95 -6.02 7.64 3.62
CA TRP A 95 -6.27 7.19 4.99
C TRP A 95 -5.54 5.89 5.33
N LEU A 96 -5.47 4.92 4.41
CA LEU A 96 -4.69 3.70 4.60
C LEU A 96 -3.18 3.96 4.59
N ARG A 97 -2.70 4.84 3.71
CA ARG A 97 -1.28 5.21 3.58
C ARG A 97 -0.77 6.04 4.76
N ARG A 98 -1.63 6.82 5.42
CA ARG A 98 -1.23 7.66 6.57
C ARG A 98 -0.57 6.85 7.68
N VAL A 99 -1.06 5.64 7.94
CA VAL A 99 -0.54 4.75 8.99
C VAL A 99 0.88 4.28 8.66
N ALA A 100 1.20 4.10 7.37
CA ALA A 100 2.53 3.70 6.92
C ALA A 100 3.48 4.90 6.70
N ALA A 101 2.94 6.09 6.39
CA ALA A 101 3.72 7.30 6.10
C ALA A 101 4.06 8.14 7.35
N PHE A 102 3.19 8.12 8.36
CA PHE A 102 3.28 8.95 9.58
C PHE A 102 3.32 8.16 10.89
N GLY A 103 3.44 6.83 10.84
CA GLY A 103 3.66 6.02 12.04
C GLY A 103 4.95 6.46 12.76
N SER A 104 4.82 6.90 14.03
CA SER A 104 5.96 7.27 14.86
C SER A 104 6.51 6.04 15.58
N ASN A 105 7.83 5.86 15.51
CA ASN A 105 8.58 4.75 16.10
C ASN A 105 8.91 4.97 17.59
N ALA A 106 8.14 5.80 18.32
CA ALA A 106 8.47 6.25 19.67
C ALA A 106 8.56 5.12 20.72
N GLN A 107 8.06 3.91 20.43
CA GLN A 107 8.20 2.74 21.30
C GLN A 107 8.62 1.48 20.51
N THR A 108 9.76 0.92 20.88
CA THR A 108 10.36 -0.30 20.29
C THR A 108 9.43 -1.52 20.41
N ASN A 109 8.65 -1.62 21.49
CA ASN A 109 7.76 -2.76 21.75
C ASN A 109 6.57 -2.89 20.77
N ASN A 110 6.30 -1.85 19.98
CA ASN A 110 5.20 -1.81 18.99
C ASN A 110 5.66 -1.99 17.52
N HIS A 111 6.94 -2.27 17.27
CA HIS A 111 7.48 -2.29 15.89
C HIS A 111 6.90 -3.41 15.01
N VAL A 112 6.76 -4.63 15.55
CA VAL A 112 6.24 -5.79 14.81
C VAL A 112 4.74 -5.64 14.50
N GLN A 113 3.97 -5.11 15.45
CA GLN A 113 2.55 -4.82 15.23
C GLN A 113 2.33 -3.72 14.18
N GLN A 114 3.18 -2.69 14.18
CA GLN A 114 3.16 -1.66 13.15
C GLN A 114 3.52 -2.24 11.77
N LEU A 115 4.50 -3.15 11.65
CA LEU A 115 4.83 -3.88 10.40
C LEU A 115 3.63 -4.62 9.84
N LYS A 116 3.01 -5.45 10.69
CA LYS A 116 1.85 -6.26 10.31
C LYS A 116 0.71 -5.38 9.81
N LYS A 117 0.47 -4.25 10.48
CA LYS A 117 -0.53 -3.25 10.06
C LYS A 117 -0.18 -2.59 8.73
N GLN A 118 1.10 -2.26 8.49
CA GLN A 118 1.56 -1.67 7.23
C GLN A 118 1.42 -2.65 6.06
N PHE A 119 1.84 -3.90 6.21
CA PHE A 119 1.70 -4.91 5.14
C PHE A 119 0.24 -5.21 4.84
N LYS A 120 -0.62 -5.34 5.86
CA LYS A 120 -2.07 -5.52 5.68
C LYS A 120 -2.70 -4.35 4.93
N ASN A 121 -2.39 -3.12 5.32
CA ASN A 121 -2.91 -1.92 4.65
C ASN A 121 -2.41 -1.82 3.21
N ASN A 122 -1.15 -2.14 2.94
CA ASN A 122 -0.58 -2.07 1.60
C ASN A 122 -1.13 -3.17 0.66
N ALA A 123 -1.41 -4.37 1.20
CA ALA A 123 -2.12 -5.43 0.47
C ALA A 123 -3.55 -5.00 0.11
N ARG A 124 -4.27 -4.35 1.04
CA ARG A 124 -5.60 -3.78 0.78
C ARG A 124 -5.57 -2.68 -0.30
N ILE A 125 -4.59 -1.78 -0.25
CA ILE A 125 -4.41 -0.75 -1.30
C ILE A 125 -4.14 -1.42 -2.65
N ALA A 126 -3.29 -2.44 -2.71
CA ALA A 126 -3.00 -3.17 -3.94
C ALA A 126 -4.25 -3.88 -4.50
N PHE A 127 -5.05 -4.49 -3.63
CA PHE A 127 -6.33 -5.12 -4.01
C PHE A 127 -7.33 -4.10 -4.58
N ILE A 128 -7.47 -2.94 -3.92
CA ILE A 128 -8.38 -1.88 -4.39
C ILE A 128 -7.90 -1.36 -5.73
N ASN A 129 -6.60 -1.01 -5.87
CA ASN A 129 -6.03 -0.52 -7.12
C ASN A 129 -6.14 -1.54 -8.26
N LYS A 130 -6.09 -2.84 -7.97
CA LYS A 130 -6.27 -3.89 -8.97
C LYS A 130 -7.66 -3.85 -9.63
N HIS A 131 -8.70 -3.50 -8.88
CA HIS A 131 -10.09 -3.54 -9.35
C HIS A 131 -10.65 -2.16 -9.71
N SER A 132 -10.35 -1.13 -8.92
CA SER A 132 -10.82 0.25 -9.17
C SER A 132 -10.31 0.81 -10.49
N ALA A 133 -9.11 0.40 -10.89
CA ALA A 133 -8.53 0.79 -12.16
C ALA A 133 -9.43 0.34 -13.34
N TRP A 134 -9.95 -0.89 -13.33
CA TRP A 134 -10.81 -1.39 -14.42
C TRP A 134 -12.12 -0.61 -14.58
N ILE A 135 -12.63 0.01 -13.52
CA ILE A 135 -13.84 0.85 -13.57
C ILE A 135 -13.57 2.13 -14.36
N ALA A 136 -12.33 2.65 -14.37
CA ALA A 136 -11.98 3.85 -15.12
C ALA A 136 -11.99 3.63 -16.65
N VAL A 137 -11.70 2.41 -17.12
CA VAL A 137 -11.62 2.06 -18.55
C VAL A 137 -12.93 2.33 -19.31
N PRO A 138 -14.10 1.77 -18.92
CA PRO A 138 -15.35 2.04 -19.62
C PRO A 138 -15.75 3.51 -19.54
N ILE A 139 -15.37 4.22 -18.48
CA ILE A 139 -15.67 5.65 -18.33
C ILE A 139 -14.85 6.49 -19.32
N VAL A 140 -13.55 6.17 -19.50
CA VAL A 140 -12.69 6.81 -20.50
C VAL A 140 -13.21 6.52 -21.91
N ILE A 141 -13.63 5.28 -22.19
CA ILE A 141 -14.24 4.92 -23.46
C ILE A 141 -15.51 5.73 -23.70
N ALA A 142 -16.43 5.76 -22.72
CA ALA A 142 -17.68 6.51 -22.81
C ALA A 142 -17.44 8.02 -23.02
N PHE A 143 -16.46 8.60 -22.33
CA PHE A 143 -16.07 9.99 -22.48
C PHE A 143 -15.55 10.27 -23.90
N ASN A 144 -14.64 9.44 -24.41
CA ASN A 144 -14.12 9.59 -25.77
C ASN A 144 -15.21 9.40 -26.84
N THR A 145 -16.13 8.44 -26.66
CA THR A 145 -17.24 8.25 -27.60
C THR A 145 -18.21 9.43 -27.59
N ILE A 146 -18.53 10.00 -26.42
CA ILE A 146 -19.40 11.17 -26.32
C ILE A 146 -18.73 12.39 -26.96
N PHE A 147 -17.44 12.59 -26.67
CA PHE A 147 -16.68 13.71 -27.21
C PHE A 147 -16.55 13.62 -28.73
N THR A 148 -16.29 12.43 -29.27
CA THR A 148 -16.23 12.23 -30.72
C THR A 148 -17.58 12.27 -31.39
N LEU A 149 -18.67 11.78 -30.79
CA LEU A 149 -20.02 11.97 -31.34
C LEU A 149 -20.43 13.45 -31.32
N ALA A 150 -20.01 14.22 -30.31
CA ALA A 150 -20.24 15.66 -30.25
C ALA A 150 -19.39 16.45 -31.27
N LYS A 151 -18.16 16.00 -31.57
CA LYS A 151 -17.27 16.60 -32.59
C LYS A 151 -17.44 16.01 -34.00
N ALA A 152 -18.11 14.87 -34.16
CA ALA A 152 -18.34 14.19 -35.44
C ALA A 152 -19.25 14.96 -36.40
N ALA A 153 -19.71 16.15 -36.00
CA ALA A 153 -20.31 17.12 -36.90
C ALA A 153 -19.28 17.79 -37.85
N GLU A 154 -17.97 17.74 -37.58
CA GLU A 154 -16.99 18.52 -38.36
C GLU A 154 -15.81 17.72 -38.95
N GLU A 155 -15.12 16.81 -38.24
CA GLU A 155 -14.02 16.03 -38.84
C GLU A 155 -13.89 14.61 -38.25
N ARG A 156 -13.64 13.63 -39.15
CA ARG A 156 -13.81 12.19 -38.90
C ARG A 156 -12.52 11.52 -38.41
N GLU A 157 -12.03 11.84 -37.21
CA GLU A 157 -10.81 11.25 -36.63
C GLU A 157 -11.06 10.03 -35.70
N TYR A 158 -11.69 8.96 -36.20
CA TYR A 158 -11.91 7.73 -35.39
C TYR A 158 -10.61 7.01 -34.98
N GLY A 159 -9.50 7.24 -35.70
CA GLY A 159 -8.22 6.60 -35.42
C GLY A 159 -7.64 6.96 -34.04
N VAL A 160 -7.81 8.20 -33.59
CA VAL A 160 -7.28 8.70 -32.31
C VAL A 160 -8.01 8.05 -31.13
N VAL A 161 -9.33 7.85 -31.23
CA VAL A 161 -10.13 7.21 -30.18
C VAL A 161 -9.74 5.75 -29.97
N VAL A 162 -9.59 5.01 -31.07
CA VAL A 162 -9.19 3.60 -31.02
C VAL A 162 -7.78 3.48 -30.44
N LEU A 163 -6.86 4.36 -30.88
CA LEU A 163 -5.50 4.42 -30.35
C LEU A 163 -5.48 4.67 -28.84
N VAL A 164 -6.17 5.70 -28.36
CA VAL A 164 -6.24 6.05 -26.93
C VAL A 164 -6.85 4.90 -26.13
N THR A 165 -7.90 4.26 -26.65
CA THR A 165 -8.55 3.12 -26.00
C THR A 165 -7.62 1.91 -25.89
N VAL A 166 -6.91 1.56 -26.96
CA VAL A 166 -5.96 0.43 -26.97
C VAL A 166 -4.77 0.69 -26.05
N ILE A 167 -4.21 1.91 -26.08
CA ILE A 167 -3.12 2.31 -25.18
C ILE A 167 -3.58 2.22 -23.73
N THR A 168 -4.79 2.73 -23.43
CA THR A 168 -5.35 2.70 -22.07
C THR A 168 -5.53 1.25 -21.61
N ALA A 169 -6.12 0.38 -22.44
CA ALA A 169 -6.28 -1.04 -22.11
C ALA A 169 -4.93 -1.74 -21.86
N GLY A 170 -3.92 -1.44 -22.68
CA GLY A 170 -2.56 -2.00 -22.53
C GLY A 170 -1.89 -1.57 -21.22
N ILE A 171 -1.92 -0.28 -20.90
CA ILE A 171 -1.38 0.26 -19.64
C ILE A 171 -2.07 -0.41 -18.44
N MET A 172 -3.39 -0.60 -18.52
CA MET A 172 -4.20 -1.18 -17.44
C MET A 172 -3.92 -2.66 -17.23
N ALA A 173 -3.66 -3.41 -18.30
CA ALA A 173 -3.22 -4.80 -18.19
C ALA A 173 -1.87 -4.93 -17.48
N VAL A 174 -0.89 -4.08 -17.84
CA VAL A 174 0.42 -4.04 -17.16
C VAL A 174 0.24 -3.66 -15.68
N TRP A 175 -0.60 -2.67 -15.41
CA TRP A 175 -0.89 -2.21 -14.04
C TRP A 175 -1.53 -3.31 -13.19
N TYR A 176 -2.46 -4.08 -13.76
CA TYR A 176 -3.10 -5.21 -13.09
C TYR A 176 -2.08 -6.29 -12.69
N VAL A 177 -1.19 -6.67 -13.61
CA VAL A 177 -0.14 -7.67 -13.34
C VAL A 177 0.79 -7.17 -12.23
N TRP A 178 1.19 -5.90 -12.28
CA TRP A 178 2.02 -5.28 -11.24
C TRP A 178 1.31 -5.26 -9.88
N ALA A 179 0.05 -4.80 -9.84
CA ALA A 179 -0.74 -4.72 -8.61
C ALA A 179 -0.95 -6.10 -7.99
N HIS A 180 -1.20 -7.12 -8.81
CA HIS A 180 -1.36 -8.50 -8.35
C HIS A 180 -0.05 -9.07 -7.78
N ARG A 181 1.09 -8.88 -8.46
CA ARG A 181 2.41 -9.27 -7.93
C ARG A 181 2.69 -8.58 -6.61
N ARG A 182 2.39 -7.29 -6.52
CA ARG A 182 2.57 -6.48 -5.32
C ARG A 182 1.70 -6.95 -4.16
N GLN A 183 0.43 -7.28 -4.41
CA GLN A 183 -0.47 -7.85 -3.40
C GLN A 183 0.12 -9.16 -2.84
N LYS A 184 0.50 -10.09 -3.71
CA LYS A 184 1.05 -11.39 -3.32
C LYS A 184 2.34 -11.26 -2.49
N GLN A 185 3.23 -10.32 -2.84
CA GLN A 185 4.44 -10.05 -2.06
C GLN A 185 4.14 -9.56 -0.64
N PHE A 186 3.09 -8.75 -0.45
CA PHE A 186 2.73 -8.26 0.88
C PHE A 186 1.98 -9.29 1.71
N GLU A 187 1.17 -10.14 1.08
CA GLU A 187 0.54 -11.28 1.74
C GLU A 187 1.59 -12.29 2.22
N GLN A 188 2.54 -12.65 1.37
CA GLN A 188 3.66 -13.55 1.73
C GLN A 188 4.47 -13.01 2.92
N LYS A 189 4.77 -11.70 2.93
CA LYS A 189 5.48 -11.05 4.06
C LYS A 189 4.66 -11.08 5.34
N LEU A 190 3.32 -11.00 5.25
CA LEU A 190 2.44 -11.05 6.41
C LEU A 190 2.36 -12.48 6.96
N THR A 191 2.26 -13.49 6.11
CA THR A 191 2.29 -14.90 6.51
C THR A 191 3.60 -15.24 7.22
N ALA A 192 4.75 -14.89 6.63
CA ALA A 192 6.05 -15.14 7.24
C ALA A 192 6.21 -14.47 8.62
N LEU A 193 5.64 -13.26 8.80
CA LEU A 193 5.65 -12.59 10.11
C LEU A 193 4.73 -13.25 11.15
N ASN A 194 3.63 -13.87 10.73
CA ASN A 194 2.75 -14.59 11.66
C ASN A 194 3.37 -15.91 12.09
N ASP A 195 3.95 -16.66 11.14
CA ASP A 195 4.61 -17.93 11.44
C ASP A 195 5.78 -17.74 12.42
N MET A 196 6.48 -16.61 12.34
CA MET A 196 7.53 -16.23 13.30
C MET A 196 6.99 -15.80 14.68
N SER A 197 5.74 -15.31 14.79
CA SER A 197 5.16 -14.92 16.09
C SER A 197 4.45 -16.07 16.80
N ASP A 198 3.96 -17.05 16.03
CA ASP A 198 3.18 -18.17 16.56
C ASP A 198 4.06 -19.42 16.81
N GLY A 199 5.29 -19.43 16.26
CA GLY A 199 6.29 -20.49 16.42
C GLY A 199 7.40 -20.22 17.44
N GLY A 200 7.26 -19.21 18.30
CA GLY A 200 8.16 -18.89 19.42
C GLY A 200 7.39 -18.78 20.72
#